data_AF-A0AAE3EMB7-F1
#
_entry.id   AF-A0AAE3EMB7-F1
#
_cell.length_a   1.000
_cell.length_b   1.000
_cell.length_c   1.000
_cell.angle_alpha   90.00
_cell.angle_beta   90.00
_cell.angle_gamma   90.00
#
_symmetry.space_group_name_H-M   'P 1'
#
loop_
_entity.id
_entity.type
_entity.pdbx_description
1 polymer ?
#
loop_
_entity_poly.entity_id
_entity_poly.type
_entity_poly.pdbx_seq_one_letter_code
_entity_poly.pdbx_strand_id
1 'polypeptide(L)'
;MVDTCAGKDIVIAIDPSYVPKSGKTTNGLGYFWSGRASKAKWGLEVSGIAAIDIDNHTAFYIEAVQTPSNLSTTTLLEHYTNVLVARKELNNTYKR
;
A
#
# COMPACT_ATOMS: atom_id res chain seq x y z
N MET A 1 6.45 17.30 -0.22
CA MET A 1 5.24 17.75 -0.94
C MET A 1 4.02 17.81 -0.02
N VAL A 2 3.77 16.81 0.84
CA VAL A 2 2.69 16.90 1.87
C VAL A 2 2.97 17.98 2.93
N ASP A 3 4.23 18.15 3.35
CA ASP A 3 4.63 19.07 4.42
C ASP A 3 4.32 20.58 4.20
N THR A 4 3.93 21.01 2.99
CA THR A 4 3.64 22.42 2.68
C THR A 4 2.14 22.70 2.50
N CYS A 5 1.34 21.66 2.25
CA CYS A 5 -0.07 21.80 1.87
C CYS A 5 -1.03 21.19 2.90
N ALA A 6 -0.50 20.46 3.88
CA ALA A 6 -1.28 19.65 4.81
C ALA A 6 -1.33 20.28 6.20
N GLY A 7 -2.47 20.11 6.88
CA GLY A 7 -2.77 20.56 8.23
C GLY A 7 -1.94 19.85 9.31
N LYS A 8 -2.27 20.10 10.58
CA LYS A 8 -1.55 19.48 11.71
C LYS A 8 -1.94 18.03 11.92
N ASP A 9 -3.20 17.70 11.68
CA ASP A 9 -3.74 16.37 11.96
C ASP A 9 -3.74 15.52 10.69
N ILE A 10 -2.68 14.71 10.55
CA ILE A 10 -2.47 13.80 9.42
C ILE A 10 -2.58 12.35 9.87
N VAL A 11 -3.37 11.57 9.13
CA VAL A 11 -3.50 10.13 9.31
C VAL A 11 -2.92 9.42 8.09
N ILE A 12 -2.18 8.33 8.31
CA ILE A 12 -1.73 7.47 7.22
C ILE A 12 -2.78 6.39 6.98
N ALA A 13 -3.31 6.34 5.77
CA ALA A 13 -4.20 5.30 5.31
C ALA A 13 -3.47 4.33 4.39
N ILE A 14 -3.79 3.05 4.53
CA ILE A 14 -3.29 1.99 3.66
C ILE A 14 -4.44 1.10 3.27
N ASP A 15 -4.52 0.81 1.98
CA ASP A 15 -5.52 -0.09 1.44
C ASP A 15 -4.92 -0.96 0.33
N PRO A 16 -4.84 -2.29 0.51
CA PRO A 16 -4.53 -3.24 -0.54
C PRO A 16 -5.69 -3.38 -1.52
N SER A 17 -5.40 -3.15 -2.80
CA SER A 17 -6.38 -3.23 -3.89
C SER A 17 -6.03 -4.34 -4.88
N TYR A 18 -7.00 -5.19 -5.18
CA TYR A 18 -6.89 -6.24 -6.20
C TYR A 18 -6.98 -5.65 -7.62
N VAL A 19 -6.03 -6.01 -8.48
CA VAL A 19 -5.99 -5.67 -9.89
C VAL A 19 -6.10 -6.95 -10.73
N PRO A 20 -7.16 -7.10 -11.54
CA PRO A 20 -7.32 -8.28 -12.38
C PRO A 20 -6.25 -8.31 -13.47
N LYS A 21 -5.55 -9.44 -13.57
CA LYS A 21 -4.51 -9.63 -14.59
C LYS A 21 -4.54 -11.06 -15.13
N SER A 22 -4.48 -11.18 -16.46
CA SER A 22 -4.36 -12.46 -17.16
C SER A 22 -2.90 -12.85 -17.41
N GLY A 23 -2.67 -14.14 -17.65
CA GLY A 23 -1.34 -14.70 -17.92
C GLY A 23 -0.57 -15.08 -16.66
N LYS A 24 0.68 -15.49 -16.84
CA LYS A 24 1.57 -15.99 -15.77
C LYS A 24 2.95 -15.32 -15.74
N THR A 25 3.21 -14.41 -16.68
CA THR A 25 4.54 -13.85 -16.91
C THR A 25 4.83 -12.60 -16.08
N THR A 26 3.78 -11.89 -15.63
CA THR A 26 3.95 -10.70 -14.81
C THR A 26 4.44 -11.09 -13.41
N ASN A 27 5.50 -10.45 -12.93
CA ASN A 27 6.02 -10.71 -11.59
C ASN A 27 4.98 -10.31 -10.51
N GLY A 28 4.94 -11.05 -9.40
CA GLY A 28 4.01 -10.80 -8.29
C GLY A 28 2.57 -11.24 -8.54
N LEU A 29 2.31 -12.02 -9.60
CA LEU A 29 1.00 -12.64 -9.82
C LEU A 29 0.70 -13.71 -8.75
N GLY A 30 -0.51 -13.65 -8.19
CA GLY A 30 -0.97 -14.55 -7.14
C GLY A 30 -2.49 -14.55 -7.00
N TYR A 31 -2.98 -15.19 -5.94
CA TYR A 31 -4.39 -15.15 -5.56
C TYR A 31 -4.59 -14.13 -4.45
N PHE A 32 -5.32 -13.06 -4.76
CA PHE A 32 -5.58 -11.96 -3.84
C PHE A 32 -7.08 -11.70 -3.70
N TRP A 33 -7.50 -11.13 -2.58
CA TRP A 33 -8.93 -10.94 -2.27
C TRP A 33 -9.56 -9.88 -3.18
N SER A 34 -10.58 -10.27 -3.95
CA SER A 34 -11.39 -9.34 -4.72
C SER A 34 -12.66 -9.01 -3.95
N GLY A 35 -12.76 -7.79 -3.43
CA GLY A 35 -13.96 -7.33 -2.72
C GLY A 35 -15.24 -7.46 -3.55
N ARG A 36 -15.18 -7.12 -4.84
CA ARG A 36 -16.31 -7.24 -5.78
C ARG A 36 -16.78 -8.69 -5.99
N ALA A 37 -15.86 -9.65 -5.99
CA ALA A 37 -16.18 -11.06 -6.22
C ALA A 37 -16.35 -11.85 -4.93
N SER A 38 -16.11 -11.21 -3.77
CA SER A 38 -16.10 -11.81 -2.43
C SER A 38 -15.29 -13.10 -2.36
N LYS A 39 -14.18 -13.17 -3.09
CA LYS A 39 -13.28 -14.32 -3.14
C LYS A 39 -11.88 -13.95 -3.61
N ALA A 40 -10.91 -14.80 -3.28
CA ALA A 40 -9.57 -14.70 -3.84
C ALA A 40 -9.58 -15.01 -5.34
N LYS A 41 -8.94 -14.16 -6.15
CA LYS A 41 -8.84 -14.30 -7.61
C LYS A 41 -7.40 -14.13 -8.07
N TRP A 42 -7.07 -14.81 -9.17
CA TRP A 42 -5.80 -14.63 -9.85
C TRP A 42 -5.63 -13.19 -10.32
N GLY A 43 -4.50 -12.58 -10.02
CA GLY A 43 -4.17 -11.22 -10.44
C GLY A 43 -3.02 -10.65 -9.63
N LEU A 44 -3.01 -9.33 -9.51
CA LEU A 44 -2.07 -8.56 -8.70
C LEU A 44 -2.78 -7.93 -7.52
N GLU A 45 -2.01 -7.56 -6.51
CA GLU A 45 -2.46 -6.69 -5.43
C GLU A 45 -1.44 -5.58 -5.24
N VAL A 46 -1.96 -4.39 -4.97
CA VAL A 46 -1.17 -3.18 -4.79
C VAL A 46 -1.68 -2.48 -3.54
N SER A 47 -0.80 -2.27 -2.56
CA SER A 47 -1.07 -1.48 -1.37
C SER A 47 -0.84 0.00 -1.67
N GLY A 48 -1.92 0.77 -1.70
CA GLY A 48 -1.83 2.23 -1.74
C GLY A 48 -1.55 2.79 -0.36
N ILE A 49 -0.62 3.75 -0.28
CA ILE A 49 -0.32 4.52 0.93
C ILE A 49 -0.72 5.98 0.66
N ALA A 50 -1.53 6.55 1.54
CA ALA A 50 -1.96 7.93 1.46
C ALA A 50 -1.84 8.63 2.82
N ALA A 51 -1.52 9.93 2.79
CA ALA A 51 -1.69 10.82 3.92
C ALA A 51 -3.04 11.51 3.79
N ILE A 52 -3.89 11.34 4.79
CA ILE A 52 -5.19 12.01 4.89
C ILE A 52 -5.03 13.19 5.83
N ASP A 53 -5.29 14.37 5.30
CA ASP A 53 -5.46 15.58 6.08
C ASP A 53 -6.90 15.64 6.58
N ILE A 54 -7.07 15.54 7.90
CA ILE A 54 -8.39 15.54 8.53
C ILE A 54 -9.02 16.92 8.39
N ASP A 55 -8.26 17.98 8.65
CA ASP A 55 -8.76 19.36 8.66
C ASP A 55 -9.26 19.75 7.27
N ASN A 56 -8.46 19.47 6.24
CA ASN A 56 -8.76 19.81 4.86
C ASN A 56 -9.55 18.72 4.12
N HIS A 57 -9.94 17.64 4.80
CA HIS A 57 -10.71 16.51 4.24
C HIS A 57 -10.12 15.99 2.91
N THR A 58 -8.79 15.99 2.80
CA THR A 58 -8.08 15.72 1.53
C THR A 58 -7.12 14.57 1.72
N ALA A 59 -7.19 13.58 0.82
CA ALA A 59 -6.26 12.46 0.77
C ALA A 59 -5.17 12.72 -0.27
N PHE A 60 -3.93 12.76 0.18
CA PHE A 60 -2.74 12.85 -0.67
C PHE A 60 -2.16 11.45 -0.86
N TYR A 61 -2.17 11.00 -2.11
CA TYR A 61 -1.52 9.75 -2.47
C TYR A 61 0.00 9.90 -2.41
N ILE A 62 0.66 8.98 -1.70
CA ILE A 62 2.12 8.99 -1.51
C ILE A 62 2.75 7.96 -2.43
N GLU A 63 2.29 6.72 -2.36
CA GLU A 63 2.94 5.60 -3.03
C GLU A 63 1.99 4.42 -3.24
N ALA A 64 2.26 3.61 -4.26
CA ALA A 64 1.71 2.27 -4.43
C ALA A 64 2.84 1.27 -4.35
N VAL A 65 2.67 0.27 -3.49
CA VAL A 65 3.63 -0.82 -3.32
C VAL A 65 2.96 -2.11 -3.77
N GLN A 66 3.59 -2.82 -4.69
CA GLN A 66 3.08 -4.11 -5.14
C GLN A 66 3.25 -5.17 -4.05
N THR A 67 2.19 -5.90 -3.71
CA THR A 67 2.27 -7.04 -2.80
C THR A 67 2.94 -8.22 -3.54
N PRO A 68 4.02 -8.80 -3.00
CA PRO A 68 4.63 -10.00 -3.58
C PRO A 68 3.70 -11.20 -3.37
N SER A 69 3.58 -12.05 -4.39
CA SER A 69 2.72 -13.24 -4.32
C SER A 69 3.34 -14.43 -3.59
N ASN A 70 4.67 -14.41 -3.40
CA ASN A 70 5.43 -15.47 -2.75
C ASN A 70 5.98 -14.99 -1.39
N LEU A 71 5.10 -14.85 -0.41
CA LEU A 71 5.47 -14.58 0.97
C LEU A 71 5.89 -15.88 1.66
N SER A 72 7.09 -16.39 1.35
CA SER A 72 7.57 -17.68 1.88
C SER A 72 7.98 -17.63 3.36
N THR A 73 8.25 -16.45 3.89
CA THR A 73 8.83 -16.24 5.23
C THR A 73 8.02 -15.28 6.11
N THR A 74 6.99 -14.64 5.57
CA THR A 74 6.21 -13.61 6.28
C THR A 74 4.73 -13.73 5.96
N THR A 75 3.88 -13.22 6.84
CA THR A 75 2.43 -13.09 6.57
C THR A 75 2.14 -11.82 5.76
N LEU A 76 0.96 -11.73 5.14
CA LEU A 76 0.52 -10.49 4.46
C LEU A 76 0.51 -9.28 5.41
N LEU A 77 0.09 -9.48 6.65
CA LEU A 77 0.06 -8.41 7.66
C LEU A 77 1.46 -7.93 8.04
N GLU A 78 2.41 -8.87 8.20
CA GLU A 78 3.81 -8.54 8.43
C GLU A 78 4.40 -7.78 7.24
N HIS A 79 4.07 -8.19 6.01
CA HIS A 79 4.49 -7.48 4.82
C HIS A 79 4.03 -6.01 4.83
N TYR A 80 2.74 -5.75 5.10
CA TYR A 80 2.22 -4.39 5.17
C TYR A 80 2.90 -3.56 6.27
N THR A 81 3.13 -4.17 7.43
CA THR A 81 3.82 -3.51 8.55
C THR A 81 5.26 -3.18 8.20
N ASN A 82 5.98 -4.10 7.53
CA ASN A 82 7.35 -3.88 7.08
C ASN A 82 7.44 -2.77 6.05
N VAL A 83 6.49 -2.70 5.11
CA VAL A 83 6.38 -1.59 4.15
C VAL A 83 6.27 -0.26 4.90
N LEU A 84 5.38 -0.16 5.89
CA LEU A 84 5.20 1.05 6.70
C LEU A 84 6.46 1.47 7.45
N VAL A 85 7.07 0.54 8.17
CA VAL A 85 8.28 0.80 8.96
C VAL A 85 9.42 1.26 8.05
N ALA A 86 9.61 0.60 6.91
CA ALA A 86 10.63 0.99 5.94
C ALA A 86 10.45 2.44 5.43
N ARG A 87 9.22 2.86 5.12
CA ARG A 87 8.95 4.26 4.68
C ARG A 87 9.19 5.25 5.81
N LYS A 88 8.84 4.90 7.05
CA LYS A 88 9.10 5.74 8.23
C LYS A 88 10.60 6.01 8.40
N GLU A 89 11.44 4.96 8.32
CA GLU A 89 12.89 5.10 8.48
C GLU A 89 13.56 5.89 7.34
N LEU A 90 13.08 5.69 6.11
CA LEU A 90 13.55 6.49 4.96
C LEU A 90 13.27 7.98 5.19
N ASN A 91 12.05 8.34 5.58
CA ASN A 91 11.68 9.73 5.84
C ASN A 91 12.51 10.35 6.97
N ASN A 92 12.85 9.59 8.02
CA ASN A 92 13.72 10.06 9.10
C ASN A 92 15.16 10.33 8.62
N THR A 93 15.64 9.53 7.67
CA THR A 93 16.99 9.69 7.10
C THR A 93 17.10 10.95 6.24
N TYR A 94 16.05 11.29 5.49
CA TYR A 94 16.01 12.51 4.66
C TYR A 94 15.66 13.79 5.42
N LYS A 95 15.20 13.69 6.68
CA LYS A 95 14.91 14.83 7.56
C LYS A 95 16.09 15.21 8.49
N ARG A 96 17.24 14.54 8.37
CA ARG A 96 18.48 14.92 9.08
C ARG A 96 19.30 15.94 8.28
#